data_AF-A0A1A8Q539-F1
#
_entry.id   AF-A0A1A8Q539-F1
#
_cell.length_a   1.000
_cell.length_b   1.000
_cell.length_c   1.000
_cell.angle_alpha   90.00
_cell.angle_beta   90.00
_cell.angle_gamma   90.00
#
_symmetry.space_group_name_H-M   'P 1'
#
loop_
_entity.id
_entity.type
_entity.pdbx_description
1 polymer ?
#
loop_
_entity_poly.entity_id
_entity_poly.type
_entity_poly.pdbx_seq_one_letter_code
_entity_poly.pdbx_strand_id
1 'polypeptide(L)' 'PIPQPGSSLEFAIQYNVCGAEYWDNNDGNNYKLICQNYKLTVPKECEDCMLHFT' A
#
# COMPACT_ATOMS: atom_id res chain seq x y z
N PRO A 1 6.64 2.66 -16.78
CA PRO A 1 6.05 4.03 -16.82
C PRO A 1 5.83 4.53 -15.39
N ILE A 2 6.28 5.73 -15.06
CA ILE A 2 6.08 6.31 -13.73
C ILE A 2 4.63 6.80 -13.64
N PRO A 3 3.87 6.43 -12.59
CA PRO A 3 2.49 6.89 -12.42
C PRO A 3 2.42 8.43 -12.37
N GLN A 4 1.43 9.01 -13.03
CA GLN A 4 1.24 10.46 -13.02
C GLN A 4 0.65 10.91 -11.67
N PRO A 5 0.91 12.15 -11.23
CA PRO A 5 0.34 12.68 -10.00
C PRO A 5 -1.20 12.68 -10.08
N GLY A 6 -1.86 12.26 -9.01
CA GLY A 6 -3.30 12.04 -8.96
C GLY A 6 -3.75 10.66 -9.47
N SER A 7 -2.85 9.85 -10.04
CA SER A 7 -3.18 8.45 -10.33
C SER A 7 -3.41 7.67 -9.03
N SER A 8 -4.31 6.69 -9.09
CA SER A 8 -4.59 5.78 -7.98
C SER A 8 -4.39 4.33 -8.41
N LEU A 9 -3.97 3.52 -7.46
CA LEU A 9 -3.84 2.08 -7.57
C LEU A 9 -4.62 1.45 -6.43
N GLU A 10 -5.50 0.50 -6.77
CA GLU A 10 -6.14 -0.37 -5.79
C GLU A 10 -5.49 -1.74 -5.79
N PHE A 11 -5.27 -2.32 -4.60
CA PHE A 11 -4.68 -3.65 -4.45
C PHE A 11 -5.23 -4.38 -3.23
N ALA A 12 -5.11 -5.70 -3.25
CA ALA A 12 -5.38 -6.58 -2.11
C ALA A 12 -4.10 -7.35 -1.77
N ILE A 13 -3.97 -7.79 -0.52
CA ILE A 13 -2.84 -8.58 -0.05
C ILE A 13 -3.20 -10.05 -0.19
N GLN A 14 -2.39 -10.81 -0.94
CA GLN A 14 -2.47 -12.26 -0.97
C GLN A 14 -1.33 -12.84 -0.11
N TYR A 15 -1.68 -13.75 0.80
CA TYR A 15 -0.73 -14.51 1.60
C TYR A 15 -0.89 -16.00 1.30
N ASN A 16 0.20 -16.63 0.85
CA ASN A 16 0.23 -18.04 0.49
C ASN A 16 1.09 -18.82 1.49
N VAL A 17 0.52 -19.81 2.17
CA VAL A 17 1.24 -20.64 3.14
C VAL A 17 0.69 -22.06 3.15
N CYS A 18 1.59 -23.05 3.15
CA CYS A 18 1.23 -24.48 3.20
C CYS A 18 0.18 -24.91 2.15
N GLY A 19 0.17 -24.28 0.97
CA GLY A 19 -0.80 -24.57 -0.10
C GLY A 19 -2.19 -23.95 0.10
N ALA A 20 -2.39 -23.12 1.13
CA ALA A 20 -3.58 -22.32 1.33
C ALA A 20 -3.32 -20.85 0.93
N GLU A 21 -4.36 -20.22 0.39
CA GLU A 21 -4.34 -18.80 0.02
C GLU A 21 -5.28 -18.01 0.93
N TYR A 22 -4.79 -16.86 1.39
CA TYR A 22 -5.56 -15.90 2.19
C TYR A 22 -5.54 -14.56 1.49
N TRP A 23 -6.71 -13.94 1.36
CA TRP A 23 -6.87 -12.65 0.74
C TRP A 23 -7.36 -11.64 1.77
N ASP A 24 -6.60 -10.56 1.94
CA ASP A 24 -7.04 -9.36 2.65
C ASP A 24 -7.30 -8.26 1.62
N ASN A 25 -8.58 -7.99 1.41
CA ASN A 25 -9.08 -6.94 0.54
C ASN A 25 -9.74 -5.81 1.33
N ASN A 26 -9.37 -5.62 2.60
CA ASN A 26 -9.91 -4.57 3.47
C ASN A 26 -11.45 -4.55 3.47
N ASP A 27 -12.06 -5.70 3.79
CA ASP A 27 -13.50 -5.93 3.77
C ASP A 27 -14.16 -5.58 2.41
N GLY A 28 -13.47 -5.90 1.31
CA GLY A 28 -13.92 -5.64 -0.07
C GLY A 28 -13.66 -4.22 -0.58
N ASN A 29 -13.06 -3.33 0.21
CA ASN A 29 -12.77 -1.95 -0.21
C ASN A 29 -11.42 -1.80 -0.93
N ASN A 30 -10.57 -2.84 -0.86
CA ASN A 30 -9.17 -2.84 -1.26
C ASN A 30 -8.34 -1.74 -0.56
N TYR A 31 -7.02 -1.86 -0.64
CA TYR A 31 -6.09 -0.81 -0.26
C TYR A 31 -5.90 0.17 -1.41
N LYS A 32 -5.77 1.47 -1.11
CA LYS A 32 -5.63 2.53 -2.11
C LYS A 32 -4.31 3.27 -1.96
N LEU A 33 -3.53 3.32 -3.03
CA LEU A 33 -2.33 4.13 -3.15
C LEU A 33 -2.62 5.28 -4.11
N ILE A 34 -2.38 6.51 -3.69
CA ILE A 34 -2.51 7.69 -4.54
C ILE A 34 -1.11 8.22 -4.82
N CYS A 35 -0.74 8.33 -6.09
CA CYS A 35 0.50 8.98 -6.48
C CYS A 35 0.34 10.48 -6.26
N GLN A 36 1.05 11.04 -5.28
CA GLN A 36 1.00 12.46 -4.97
C GLN A 36 2.36 13.12 -5.20
N ASN A 37 2.35 14.39 -5.61
CA ASN A 37 3.56 15.17 -5.91
C ASN A 37 4.12 15.96 -4.73
N TYR A 38 3.64 15.71 -3.51
CA TYR A 38 4.08 16.46 -2.34
C TYR A 38 5.45 15.94 -1.86
N LYS A 39 6.38 16.84 -1.56
CA LYS A 39 7.54 16.51 -0.71
C LYS A 39 7.00 16.19 0.69
N LEU A 40 6.74 14.91 0.94
CA LEU A 40 6.43 14.44 2.29
C LEU A 40 7.69 14.61 3.13
N THR A 41 7.62 15.44 4.16
CA THR A 41 8.54 15.32 5.29
C THR A 41 8.09 14.08 6.03
N VAL A 42 8.91 13.02 6.04
CA VAL A 42 8.58 11.77 6.71
C VAL A 42 8.19 12.08 8.16
N PRO A 43 6.92 11.86 8.56
CA PRO A 43 6.53 12.03 9.95
C PRO A 43 7.33 11.05 10.81
N LYS A 44 7.84 11.47 11.97
CA LYS A 44 8.60 10.62 12.90
C LYS A 44 7.82 9.38 13.36
N GLU A 45 6.50 9.39 13.19
CA GLU A 45 5.57 8.31 13.50
C GLU A 45 5.76 7.06 12.59
N CYS A 46 6.60 7.12 11.56
CA CYS A 46 6.89 5.99 10.68
C CYS A 46 7.86 4.95 11.26
N GLU A 47 8.45 5.17 12.45
CA GLU A 47 9.39 4.23 13.07
C GLU A 47 8.73 2.90 13.48
N ASP A 48 7.42 2.91 13.78
CA ASP A 48 6.65 1.72 14.19
C ASP A 48 5.83 1.08 13.05
N CYS A 49 6.01 1.55 11.81
CA CYS A 49 5.26 1.01 10.67
C CYS A 49 5.80 -0.36 10.23
N MET A 50 4.88 -1.32 10.06
CA MET A 50 5.17 -2.68 9.55
C MET A 50 5.75 -2.70 8.12
N LEU A 51 5.55 -1.63 7.37
CA LEU A 51 6.05 -1.45 6.00
C LEU A 51 6.66 -0.05 5.88
N HIS A 52 7.97 -0.01 5.63
CA HIS A 52 8.73 1.21 5.35
C HIS A 52 9.20 1.18 3.89
N PHE A 53 8.89 2.22 3.12
CA PHE A 53 9.35 2.37 1.74
C PHE A 53 10.47 3.43 1.71
N THR A 54 11.72 2.99 1.54
CA THR A 54 12.91 3.85 1.31
C THR A 54 13.03 4.29 -0.13
#